data_AF-R9IPY4-F1
#
_entry.id   AF-R9IPY4-F1
#
_cell.length_a   1.000
_cell.length_b   1.000
_cell.length_c   1.000
_cell.angle_alpha   90.00
_cell.angle_beta   90.00
_cell.angle_gamma   90.00
#
_symmetry.space_group_name_H-M   'P 1'
#
loop_
_entity.id
_entity.type
_entity.pdbx_description
1 polymer ?
#
loop_
_entity_poly.entity_id
_entity_poly.type
_entity_poly.pdbx_seq_one_letter_code
_entity_poly.pdbx_strand_id
1 'polypeptide(L)'
;MNKETFSFELVDRDKPEIVIKNSLRQIDEATRGYVKGNIEKYDGKIRSYKKNFGLVIPTLQQEVTVDIQKDLGEQNNEDYKYEVFLTVKGLEHYKYRMMFVNHGTLSYPVTIVMNDSLAVEYSGGQMKDIFWIESMKALEELMSRVINSNTMESLIQKLINESLRQEIKN
;
A
#
# COMPACT_ATOMS: atom_id res chain seq x y z
N MET A 1 -27.00 1.34 27.52
CA MET A 1 -25.60 1.58 27.13
C MET A 1 -24.82 1.92 28.38
N ASN A 2 -23.79 1.14 28.73
CA ASN A 2 -22.94 1.48 29.87
C ASN A 2 -22.07 2.68 29.46
N LYS A 3 -22.03 3.75 30.28
CA LYS A 3 -21.27 4.96 29.93
C LYS A 3 -19.77 4.79 30.17
N GLU A 4 -19.37 3.79 30.95
CA GLU A 4 -17.98 3.52 31.32
C GLU A 4 -17.22 2.70 30.27
N THR A 5 -17.90 2.18 29.23
CA THR A 5 -17.27 1.38 28.16
C THR A 5 -16.65 2.21 27.05
N PHE A 6 -16.89 3.53 27.01
CA PHE A 6 -16.36 4.41 25.97
C PHE A 6 -15.16 5.18 26.50
N SER A 7 -14.03 5.04 25.81
CA SER A 7 -12.89 5.92 25.98
C SER A 7 -12.97 7.06 24.98
N PHE A 8 -12.60 8.27 25.42
CA PHE A 8 -12.50 9.46 24.58
C PHE A 8 -11.03 9.81 24.28
N GLU A 9 -10.10 8.92 24.62
CA GLU A 9 -8.71 9.06 24.20
C GLU A 9 -8.59 8.79 22.71
N LEU A 10 -7.91 9.68 22.00
CA LEU A 10 -7.66 9.51 20.56
C LEU A 10 -6.65 8.37 20.35
N VAL A 11 -7.18 7.22 19.94
CA VAL A 11 -6.45 6.07 19.38
C VAL A 11 -6.35 6.25 17.86
N ASP A 12 -5.28 5.73 17.24
CA ASP A 12 -5.03 5.85 15.80
C ASP A 12 -5.00 7.32 15.31
N ARG A 13 -4.05 8.07 15.88
CA ARG A 13 -3.98 9.54 15.77
C ARG A 13 -3.73 10.04 14.35
N ASP A 14 -3.07 9.24 13.52
CA ASP A 14 -2.70 9.58 12.16
C ASP A 14 -3.51 8.76 11.14
N LYS A 15 -3.87 9.41 10.03
CA LYS A 15 -4.46 8.71 8.87
C LYS A 15 -3.45 7.78 8.21
N PRO A 16 -3.90 6.71 7.51
CA PRO A 16 -3.00 5.79 6.81
C PRO A 16 -2.01 6.48 5.87
N GLU A 17 -2.43 7.53 5.16
CA GLU A 17 -1.56 8.27 4.25
C GLU A 17 -0.36 8.93 4.97
N ILE A 18 -0.58 9.42 6.18
CA ILE A 18 0.45 10.11 6.99
C ILE A 18 1.42 9.09 7.57
N VAL A 19 0.89 7.98 8.11
CA VAL A 19 1.68 6.87 8.63
C VAL A 19 2.62 6.34 7.55
N ILE A 20 2.08 6.04 6.36
CA ILE A 20 2.86 5.51 5.24
C ILE A 20 3.89 6.54 4.76
N LYS A 21 3.49 7.81 4.61
CA LYS A 21 4.42 8.89 4.21
C LYS A 21 5.60 9.01 5.18
N ASN A 22 5.36 8.93 6.48
CA ASN A 22 6.40 8.97 7.50
C ASN A 22 7.35 7.77 7.39
N SER A 23 6.82 6.57 7.14
CA SER A 23 7.66 5.39 6.90
C SER A 23 8.53 5.53 5.65
N LEU A 24 7.96 6.03 4.54
CA LEU A 24 8.67 6.18 3.26
C LEU A 24 9.83 7.18 3.32
N ARG A 25 9.79 8.17 4.23
CA ARG A 25 10.88 9.15 4.41
C ARG A 25 12.22 8.47 4.75
N GLN A 26 12.18 7.35 5.45
CA GLN A 26 13.38 6.58 5.81
C GLN A 26 14.14 6.08 4.57
N ILE A 27 13.45 5.81 3.46
CA ILE A 27 14.07 5.39 2.20
C ILE A 27 14.86 6.55 1.57
N ASP A 28 14.29 7.75 1.55
CA ASP A 28 14.95 8.95 1.02
C ASP A 28 16.22 9.26 1.82
N GLU A 29 16.11 9.23 3.15
CA GLU A 29 17.22 9.45 4.08
C GLU A 29 18.33 8.39 3.91
N ALA A 30 17.98 7.11 3.90
CA ALA A 30 18.95 6.01 3.79
C ALA A 30 19.67 5.98 2.43
N THR A 31 18.96 6.34 1.36
CA THR A 31 19.50 6.32 -0.01
C THR A 31 20.08 7.65 -0.44
N ARG A 32 20.14 8.66 0.44
CA ARG A 32 20.69 10.00 0.15
C ARG A 32 20.01 10.66 -1.06
N GLY A 33 18.71 10.46 -1.22
CA GLY A 33 17.94 11.04 -2.31
C GLY A 33 18.07 10.35 -3.67
N TYR A 34 18.77 9.23 -3.78
CA TYR A 34 18.79 8.44 -5.02
C TYR A 34 17.46 7.73 -5.26
N VAL A 35 16.79 7.28 -4.19
CA VAL A 35 15.47 6.65 -4.25
C VAL A 35 14.53 7.35 -3.28
N LYS A 36 13.33 7.70 -3.74
CA LYS A 36 12.32 8.35 -2.91
C LYS A 36 11.05 7.54 -2.90
N GLY A 37 10.49 7.34 -1.71
CA GLY A 37 9.17 6.75 -1.53
C GLY A 37 8.08 7.82 -1.61
N ASN A 38 7.04 7.55 -2.39
CA ASN A 38 5.94 8.46 -2.61
C ASN A 38 4.60 7.76 -2.31
N ILE A 39 3.65 8.57 -1.86
CA ILE A 39 2.24 8.20 -1.75
C ILE A 39 1.42 9.29 -2.41
N GLU A 40 0.58 8.91 -3.37
CA GLU A 40 -0.27 9.82 -4.14
C GLU A 40 -1.68 9.28 -4.22
N LYS A 41 -2.67 10.18 -4.32
CA LYS A 41 -4.05 9.78 -4.57
C LYS A 41 -4.13 9.00 -5.89
N TYR A 42 -4.95 7.97 -5.90
CA TYR A 42 -5.08 7.05 -7.02
C TYR A 42 -6.55 6.81 -7.37
N ASP A 43 -6.97 7.30 -8.53
CA ASP A 43 -8.36 7.17 -8.98
C ASP A 43 -8.63 5.91 -9.83
N GLY A 44 -7.63 5.03 -9.95
CA GLY A 44 -7.75 3.81 -10.75
C GLY A 44 -8.28 2.60 -9.97
N LYS A 45 -8.43 1.47 -10.67
CA LYS A 45 -8.78 0.20 -10.03
C LYS A 45 -7.55 -0.37 -9.33
N ILE A 46 -7.65 -0.57 -8.02
CA ILE A 46 -6.59 -1.18 -7.20
C ILE A 46 -6.45 -2.71 -7.41
N ARG A 47 -7.32 -3.31 -8.24
CA ARG A 47 -7.31 -4.74 -8.58
C ARG A 47 -7.00 -4.97 -10.06
N SER A 48 -6.12 -5.92 -10.35
CA SER A 48 -5.89 -6.43 -11.70
C SER A 48 -7.16 -7.12 -12.23
N TYR A 49 -7.78 -6.56 -13.26
CA TYR A 49 -8.91 -7.19 -13.94
C TYR A 49 -8.42 -7.86 -15.23
N LYS A 50 -8.81 -9.13 -15.47
CA LYS A 50 -8.64 -9.75 -16.78
C LYS A 50 -9.63 -9.07 -17.74
N LYS A 51 -9.11 -8.36 -18.76
CA LYS A 51 -9.92 -7.93 -19.89
C LYS A 51 -10.10 -9.13 -20.82
N ASN A 52 -11.10 -9.97 -20.53
CA ASN A 52 -11.44 -11.08 -21.42
C ASN A 52 -12.05 -10.51 -22.71
N PHE A 53 -11.28 -10.50 -23.79
CA PHE A 53 -11.85 -10.62 -25.12
C PHE A 53 -12.42 -12.04 -25.26
N GLY A 54 -13.74 -12.16 -25.22
CA GLY A 54 -14.54 -13.30 -25.69
C GLY A 54 -14.06 -14.72 -25.39
N LEU A 55 -14.51 -15.28 -24.26
CA LEU A 55 -15.20 -16.58 -24.13
C LEU A 55 -15.23 -16.98 -22.65
N VAL A 56 -16.38 -17.50 -22.22
CA VAL A 56 -16.69 -17.90 -20.84
C VAL A 56 -15.88 -19.14 -20.46
N ILE A 57 -15.10 -19.07 -19.38
CA ILE A 57 -14.62 -20.25 -18.65
C ILE A 57 -15.06 -20.09 -17.18
N PRO A 58 -15.86 -21.03 -16.63
CA PRO A 58 -16.37 -20.93 -15.27
C PRO A 58 -15.41 -21.63 -14.31
N THR A 59 -14.37 -20.95 -13.82
CA THR A 59 -13.62 -21.42 -12.63
C THR A 59 -13.00 -20.24 -11.88
N LEU A 60 -13.22 -20.24 -10.55
CA LEU A 60 -12.81 -19.25 -9.54
C LEU A 60 -13.58 -17.92 -9.54
N GLN A 61 -14.88 -17.99 -9.25
CA GLN A 61 -15.53 -16.90 -8.53
C GLN A 61 -15.00 -16.92 -7.09
N GLN A 62 -14.07 -16.02 -6.76
CA GLN A 62 -13.94 -15.58 -5.37
C GLN A 62 -15.28 -14.90 -5.03
N GLU A 63 -16.10 -15.56 -4.21
CA GLU A 63 -17.25 -14.93 -3.58
C GLU A 63 -16.71 -13.76 -2.73
N VAL A 64 -16.88 -12.54 -3.24
CA VAL A 64 -16.72 -11.34 -2.43
C VAL A 64 -18.02 -11.22 -1.65
N THR A 65 -18.01 -11.65 -0.40
CA THR A 65 -19.10 -11.38 0.55
C THR A 65 -19.12 -9.88 0.81
N VAL A 66 -20.01 -9.15 0.14
CA VAL A 66 -20.25 -7.72 0.41
C VAL A 66 -21.18 -7.65 1.60
N ASP A 67 -20.69 -7.12 2.72
CA ASP A 67 -21.52 -6.89 3.90
C ASP A 67 -22.38 -5.63 3.68
N ILE A 68 -23.63 -5.86 3.28
CA ILE A 68 -24.61 -4.82 2.91
C ILE A 68 -24.88 -3.85 4.08
N GLN A 69 -24.68 -4.27 5.34
CA GLN A 69 -24.90 -3.36 6.48
C GLN A 69 -23.80 -2.31 6.64
N LYS A 70 -22.57 -2.60 6.18
CA LYS A 70 -21.47 -1.63 6.17
C LYS A 70 -21.69 -0.57 5.08
N ASP A 71 -22.19 -1.00 3.91
CA ASP A 71 -22.47 -0.16 2.74
C ASP A 71 -23.63 0.83 2.96
N LEU A 72 -24.64 0.42 3.75
CA LEU A 72 -25.81 1.27 4.07
C LEU A 72 -25.57 2.23 5.26
N GLY A 73 -24.47 2.08 6.00
CA GLY A 73 -24.10 2.93 7.14
C GLY A 73 -23.30 4.19 6.78
N GLU A 74 -22.68 4.23 5.60
CA GLU A 74 -21.92 5.38 5.10
C GLU A 74 -22.85 6.35 4.36
N GLN A 75 -23.29 7.42 5.04
CA GLN A 75 -24.13 8.46 4.42
C GLN A 75 -23.38 9.30 3.35
N ASN A 76 -22.06 9.24 3.30
CA ASN A 76 -21.20 9.84 2.27
C ASN A 76 -20.15 8.80 1.86
N ASN A 77 -20.18 8.32 0.62
CA ASN A 77 -19.20 7.36 0.06
C ASN A 77 -17.82 8.03 -0.11
N GLU A 78 -17.12 8.31 0.98
CA GLU A 78 -15.73 8.78 0.94
C GLU A 78 -14.78 7.59 0.84
N ASP A 79 -14.41 7.25 -0.41
CA ASP A 79 -13.48 6.17 -0.72
C ASP A 79 -12.09 6.77 -1.03
N TYR A 80 -11.17 6.66 -0.07
CA TYR A 80 -9.82 7.18 -0.19
C TYR A 80 -8.88 6.10 -0.71
N LYS A 81 -8.32 6.34 -1.91
CA LYS A 81 -7.38 5.44 -2.57
C LYS A 81 -6.05 6.12 -2.81
N TYR A 82 -4.98 5.37 -2.53
CA TYR A 82 -3.62 5.82 -2.76
C TYR A 82 -2.79 4.75 -3.47
N GLU A 83 -1.83 5.23 -4.26
CA GLU A 83 -0.74 4.43 -4.80
C GLU A 83 0.54 4.76 -4.04
N VAL A 84 1.27 3.72 -3.64
CA VAL A 84 2.58 3.82 -2.99
C VAL A 84 3.65 3.29 -3.95
N PHE A 85 4.64 4.11 -4.27
CA PHE A 85 5.66 3.78 -5.26
C PHE A 85 7.00 4.47 -4.98
N LEU A 86 8.08 3.89 -5.52
CA LEU A 86 9.40 4.49 -5.50
C LEU A 86 9.69 5.22 -6.81
N THR A 87 10.41 6.34 -6.72
CA THR A 87 11.01 7.06 -7.84
C THR A 87 12.51 7.10 -7.68
N VAL A 88 13.23 7.16 -8.80
CA VAL A 88 14.69 7.10 -8.83
C VAL A 88 15.24 8.35 -9.51
N LYS A 89 16.29 8.94 -8.93
CA LYS A 89 16.98 10.10 -9.52
C LYS A 89 17.49 9.77 -10.93
N GLY A 90 17.20 10.63 -11.90
CA GLY A 90 17.54 10.42 -13.31
C GLY A 90 16.59 9.47 -14.06
N LEU A 91 15.58 8.91 -13.37
CA LEU A 91 14.51 8.10 -13.95
C LEU A 91 13.14 8.55 -13.40
N GLU A 92 12.92 9.85 -13.27
CA GLU A 92 11.71 10.41 -12.62
C GLU A 92 10.41 10.02 -13.35
N HIS A 93 10.50 9.60 -14.61
CA HIS A 93 9.36 9.15 -15.42
C HIS A 93 8.93 7.70 -15.13
N TYR A 94 9.65 6.94 -14.31
CA TYR A 94 9.33 5.55 -14.00
C TYR A 94 8.93 5.38 -12.53
N LYS A 95 7.75 4.78 -12.29
CA LYS A 95 7.23 4.47 -10.94
C LYS A 95 7.40 2.98 -10.62
N TYR A 96 8.16 2.67 -9.57
CA TYR A 96 8.24 1.31 -9.01
C TYR A 96 7.15 1.13 -7.96
N ARG A 97 5.98 0.64 -8.37
CA ARG A 97 4.81 0.48 -7.50
C ARG A 97 4.99 -0.64 -6.47
N MET A 98 4.80 -0.28 -5.21
CA MET A 98 4.89 -1.20 -4.07
C MET A 98 3.52 -1.76 -3.70
N MET A 99 2.53 -0.88 -3.53
CA MET A 99 1.21 -1.25 -3.05
C MET A 99 0.14 -0.19 -3.38
N PHE A 100 -1.12 -0.58 -3.25
CA PHE A 100 -2.27 0.31 -3.18
C PHE A 100 -2.85 0.29 -1.78
N VAL A 101 -3.44 1.41 -1.37
CA VAL A 101 -4.02 1.62 -0.04
C VAL A 101 -5.44 2.12 -0.22
N ASN A 102 -6.38 1.57 0.53
CA ASN A 102 -7.80 1.92 0.47
C ASN A 102 -8.41 1.97 1.87
N HIS A 103 -9.12 3.06 2.19
CA HIS A 103 -9.97 3.15 3.38
C HIS A 103 -11.22 3.98 3.07
N GLY A 104 -12.29 3.73 3.82
CA GLY A 104 -13.55 4.46 3.70
C GLY A 104 -13.54 5.76 4.52
N THR A 105 -14.73 6.17 4.97
CA THR A 105 -14.91 7.37 5.81
C THR A 105 -14.13 7.26 7.12
N LEU A 106 -14.03 6.03 7.65
CA LEU A 106 -13.16 5.71 8.77
C LEU A 106 -11.75 5.42 8.26
N SER A 107 -10.75 6.05 8.89
CA SER A 107 -9.33 5.85 8.59
C SER A 107 -8.87 4.39 8.72
N TYR A 108 -9.50 3.63 9.62
CA TYR A 108 -9.22 2.23 9.89
C TYR A 108 -10.54 1.44 9.99
N PRO A 109 -10.57 0.16 9.57
CA PRO A 109 -9.46 -0.60 8.99
C PRO A 109 -9.07 -0.15 7.58
N VAL A 110 -7.81 -0.32 7.23
CA VAL A 110 -7.27 -0.03 5.89
C VAL A 110 -7.01 -1.33 5.11
N THR A 111 -7.37 -1.32 3.84
CA THR A 111 -7.05 -2.40 2.89
C THR A 111 -5.78 -2.05 2.14
N ILE A 112 -4.80 -2.97 2.14
CA ILE A 112 -3.56 -2.86 1.37
C ILE A 112 -3.53 -3.95 0.31
N VAL A 113 -3.26 -3.57 -0.93
CA VAL A 113 -2.99 -4.51 -2.04
C VAL A 113 -1.52 -4.37 -2.43
N MET A 114 -0.72 -5.36 -2.10
CA MET A 114 0.74 -5.35 -2.28
C MET A 114 1.16 -6.03 -3.57
N ASN A 115 2.27 -5.57 -4.17
CA ASN A 115 2.88 -6.26 -5.31
C ASN A 115 3.32 -7.69 -4.93
N ASP A 116 3.09 -8.66 -5.83
CA ASP A 116 3.36 -10.10 -5.63
C ASP A 116 4.75 -10.39 -5.05
N SER A 117 5.79 -9.70 -5.51
CA SER A 117 7.17 -9.92 -5.04
C SER A 117 7.38 -9.53 -3.57
N LEU A 118 6.71 -8.47 -3.11
CA LEU A 118 6.73 -8.03 -1.71
C LEU A 118 5.72 -8.84 -0.87
N ALA A 119 4.58 -9.20 -1.45
CA ALA A 119 3.52 -9.96 -0.78
C ALA A 119 4.00 -11.35 -0.35
N VAL A 120 4.76 -12.05 -1.20
CA VAL A 120 5.28 -13.41 -0.91
C VAL A 120 6.24 -13.42 0.28
N GLU A 121 7.10 -12.41 0.42
CA GLU A 121 8.04 -12.31 1.55
C GLU A 121 7.30 -11.97 2.84
N TYR A 122 6.32 -11.07 2.78
CA TYR A 122 5.54 -10.66 3.95
C TYR A 122 4.60 -11.78 4.46
N SER A 123 3.99 -12.55 3.56
CA SER A 123 3.02 -13.59 3.91
C SER A 123 3.64 -14.93 4.33
N GLY A 124 4.98 -15.02 4.38
CA GLY A 124 5.68 -16.28 4.63
C GLY A 124 5.44 -17.34 3.54
N GLY A 125 5.26 -16.92 2.29
CA GLY A 125 5.06 -17.81 1.13
C GLY A 125 3.60 -18.09 0.75
N GLN A 126 2.61 -17.40 1.34
CA GLN A 126 1.21 -17.50 0.92
C GLN A 126 0.87 -16.46 -0.17
N MET A 127 0.11 -16.82 -1.21
CA MET A 127 -0.40 -15.84 -2.18
C MET A 127 -1.56 -15.03 -1.57
N LYS A 128 -1.24 -14.12 -0.66
CA LYS A 128 -2.13 -13.08 -0.15
C LYS A 128 -1.53 -11.74 -0.49
N ASP A 129 -2.02 -11.14 -1.57
CA ASP A 129 -1.72 -9.79 -2.00
C ASP A 129 -2.56 -8.75 -1.24
N ILE A 130 -3.65 -9.17 -0.59
CA ILE A 130 -4.58 -8.30 0.14
C ILE A 130 -4.42 -8.46 1.66
N PHE A 131 -4.21 -7.34 2.34
CA PHE A 131 -4.09 -7.25 3.80
C PHE A 131 -5.14 -6.28 4.38
N TRP A 132 -5.80 -6.72 5.45
CA TRP A 132 -6.73 -5.90 6.25
C TRP A 132 -6.04 -5.50 7.54
N ILE A 133 -5.86 -4.20 7.75
CA ILE A 133 -5.08 -3.64 8.85
C ILE A 133 -5.98 -2.79 9.74
N GLU A 134 -6.19 -3.26 10.96
CA GLU A 134 -7.21 -2.72 11.88
C GLU A 134 -6.79 -1.44 12.61
N SER A 135 -5.50 -1.10 12.66
CA SER A 135 -5.00 0.03 13.46
C SER A 135 -3.76 0.70 12.88
N MET A 136 -3.47 1.91 13.36
CA MET A 136 -2.27 2.67 13.05
C MET A 136 -1.01 1.87 13.41
N LYS A 137 -0.97 1.28 14.60
CA LYS A 137 0.18 0.49 15.07
C LYS A 137 0.44 -0.70 14.15
N ALA A 138 -0.60 -1.43 13.74
CA ALA A 138 -0.46 -2.55 12.82
C ALA A 138 0.05 -2.11 11.44
N LEU A 139 -0.35 -0.91 10.98
CA LEU A 139 0.14 -0.32 9.74
C LEU A 139 1.63 0.06 9.83
N GLU A 140 2.06 0.67 10.93
CA GLU A 140 3.47 0.98 11.20
C GLU A 140 4.34 -0.27 11.20
N GLU A 141 3.88 -1.33 11.88
CA GLU A 141 4.57 -2.62 11.91
C GLU A 141 4.67 -3.25 10.52
N LEU A 142 3.60 -3.19 9.71
CA LEU A 142 3.61 -3.67 8.33
C LEU A 142 4.62 -2.88 7.48
N MET A 143 4.56 -1.55 7.51
CA MET A 143 5.46 -0.69 6.74
C MET A 143 6.92 -0.90 7.14
N SER A 144 7.20 -1.00 8.43
CA SER A 144 8.54 -1.30 8.95
C SER A 144 9.07 -2.63 8.42
N ARG A 145 8.26 -3.69 8.42
CA ARG A 145 8.65 -5.00 7.87
C ARG A 145 8.90 -4.97 6.38
N VAL A 146 8.06 -4.27 5.61
CA VAL A 146 8.20 -4.16 4.15
C VAL A 146 9.44 -3.36 3.77
N ILE A 147 9.69 -2.23 4.44
CA ILE A 147 10.82 -1.35 4.11
C ILE A 147 12.16 -2.02 4.47
N ASN A 148 12.20 -2.74 5.59
CA ASN A 148 13.41 -3.42 6.07
C ASN A 148 13.52 -4.87 5.56
N SER A 149 12.79 -5.24 4.50
CA SER A 149 12.85 -6.58 3.92
C SER A 149 14.07 -6.76 3.00
N ASN A 150 14.58 -7.99 2.87
CA ASN A 150 15.71 -8.27 2.00
C ASN A 150 15.36 -8.00 0.52
N THR A 151 14.09 -8.21 0.13
CA THR A 151 13.61 -7.87 -1.22
C THR A 151 13.64 -6.37 -1.45
N MET A 152 13.25 -5.57 -0.46
CA MET A 152 13.29 -4.11 -0.56
C MET A 152 14.72 -3.59 -0.67
N GLU A 153 15.64 -4.07 0.18
CA GLU A 153 17.06 -3.70 0.10
C GLU A 153 17.65 -4.05 -1.27
N SER A 154 17.39 -5.27 -1.76
CA SER A 154 17.85 -5.73 -3.07
C SER A 154 17.27 -4.90 -4.22
N LEU A 155 16.00 -4.51 -4.12
CA LEU A 155 15.36 -3.64 -5.09
C LEU A 155 16.02 -2.26 -5.08
N ILE A 156 16.10 -1.61 -3.91
CA ILE A 156 16.70 -0.28 -3.74
C ILE A 156 18.14 -0.25 -4.27
N GLN A 157 18.96 -1.26 -3.96
CA GLN A 157 20.33 -1.31 -4.47
C GLN A 157 20.39 -1.39 -6.01
N LYS A 158 19.49 -2.14 -6.64
CA LYS A 158 19.37 -2.17 -8.11
C LYS A 158 18.97 -0.80 -8.66
N LEU A 159 18.04 -0.10 -8.01
CA LEU A 159 17.60 1.23 -8.40
C LEU A 159 18.73 2.27 -8.30
N ILE A 160 19.49 2.25 -7.21
CA ILE A 160 20.67 3.13 -7.03
C ILE A 160 21.69 2.88 -8.14
N ASN A 161 22.01 1.61 -8.42
CA ASN A 161 22.96 1.25 -9.47
C ASN A 161 22.53 1.76 -10.84
N GLU A 162 21.22 1.72 -11.14
CA GLU A 162 20.71 2.26 -12.40
C GLU A 162 20.78 3.78 -12.43
N SER A 163 20.46 4.47 -11.33
CA SER A 163 20.63 5.93 -11.22
C SER A 163 22.08 6.36 -11.50
N LEU A 164 23.06 5.69 -10.88
CA LEU A 164 24.48 5.97 -11.08
C LEU A 164 24.93 5.74 -12.54
N ARG A 165 24.36 4.75 -13.23
CA ARG A 165 24.64 4.52 -14.67
C ARG A 165 24.12 5.65 -15.55
N GLN A 166 22.98 6.25 -15.20
CA GLN A 166 22.43 7.38 -15.95
C GLN A 166 23.27 8.64 -15.72
N GLU A 167 23.78 8.85 -14.51
CA GLU A 167 24.68 9.98 -14.21
C GLU A 167 25.99 9.92 -15.02
N ILE A 168 26.58 8.74 -15.21
CA ILE A 168 27.82 8.58 -16.01
C ILE A 168 27.60 8.87 -17.50
N LYS A 169 26.37 8.71 -18.00
CA LYS A 169 26.05 8.93 -19.42
C LYS A 169 25.81 10.41 -19.77
N ASN A 170 25.58 11.26 -18.76
CA ASN A 170 25.32 12.69 -18.91
C ASN A 170 26.60 13.50 -18.64
#